data_AF-A0A538BXR0-F1
#
_entry.id   AF-A0A538BXR0-F1
#
_cell.length_a   1.000
_cell.length_b   1.000
_cell.length_c   1.000
_cell.angle_alpha   90.00
_cell.angle_beta   90.00
_cell.angle_gamma   90.00
#
_symmetry.space_group_name_H-M   'P 1'
#
loop_
_entity.id
_entity.type
_entity.pdbx_description
1 polymer ?
#
loop_
_entity_poly.entity_id
_entity_poly.type
_entity_poly.pdbx_seq_one_letter_code
_entity_poly.pdbx_strand_id
1 'polypeptide(L)'
;MAVIITIMAFSLRPPHGATWTAVRAVLPGLLVYMLSFVFVAIYWNNHHHLLRAADRISGTAMWANMFLLFWLSLIPVVTVWIRDEYRQPLPAAAYGIVALAAALAYSLLVRTLIRANGLTSAVARAIGSDAKGYASLGLYVAAVGLAFVSPWIAYAIYVGVAVMWFIPDRRFTRS
;
A
#
# COMPACT_ATOMS: atom_id res chain seq x y z
N MET A 1 0.12 -4.79 11.29
CA MET A 1 -0.32 -5.06 9.90
C MET A 1 -1.08 -6.37 9.75
N ALA A 2 -0.77 -7.44 10.51
CA ALA A 2 -1.55 -8.69 10.48
C ALA A 2 -3.06 -8.48 10.69
N VAL A 3 -3.47 -7.67 11.68
CA VAL A 3 -4.89 -7.34 11.92
C VAL A 3 -5.57 -6.68 10.72
N ILE A 4 -4.85 -5.84 9.95
CA ILE A 4 -5.39 -5.20 8.75
C ILE A 4 -5.68 -6.27 7.69
N ILE A 5 -4.75 -7.21 7.48
CA ILE A 5 -4.92 -8.33 6.55
C ILE A 5 -6.10 -9.23 6.97
N THR A 6 -6.23 -9.54 8.26
CA THR A 6 -7.33 -10.39 8.74
C THR A 6 -8.70 -9.71 8.61
N ILE A 7 -8.80 -8.41 8.91
CA ILE A 7 -10.03 -7.64 8.70
C ILE A 7 -10.41 -7.65 7.21
N MET A 8 -9.44 -7.46 6.30
CA MET A 8 -9.72 -7.57 4.87
C MET A 8 -10.21 -8.96 4.48
N ALA A 9 -9.62 -10.03 5.02
CA ALA A 9 -10.03 -11.40 4.73
C ALA A 9 -11.46 -11.68 5.20
N PHE A 10 -11.85 -11.20 6.39
CA PHE A 10 -13.22 -11.31 6.89
C PHE A 10 -14.24 -10.50 6.08
N SER A 11 -13.80 -9.53 5.28
CA SER A 11 -14.69 -8.76 4.41
C SER A 11 -15.04 -9.49 3.10
N LEU A 12 -14.37 -10.60 2.77
CA LEU A 12 -14.70 -11.40 1.60
C LEU A 12 -16.04 -12.11 1.79
N ARG A 13 -16.90 -12.03 0.77
CA ARG A 13 -18.20 -12.70 0.76
C ARG A 13 -18.16 -13.88 -0.20
N PRO A 14 -18.60 -15.09 0.21
CA PRO A 14 -18.73 -16.21 -0.72
C PRO A 14 -19.79 -15.91 -1.79
N PRO A 15 -19.72 -16.55 -2.97
CA PRO A 15 -20.75 -16.43 -3.99
C PRO A 15 -22.11 -16.92 -3.47
N HIS A 16 -23.17 -16.19 -3.81
CA HIS A 16 -24.54 -16.59 -3.51
C HIS A 16 -25.04 -17.59 -4.58
N GLY A 17 -24.86 -18.88 -4.31
CA GLY A 17 -25.28 -19.97 -5.18
C GLY A 17 -24.12 -20.79 -5.75
N ALA A 18 -24.44 -21.91 -6.40
CA ALA A 18 -23.47 -22.90 -6.90
C ALA A 18 -23.21 -22.79 -8.42
N THR A 19 -23.32 -21.60 -9.00
CA THR A 19 -23.19 -21.38 -10.45
C THR A 19 -21.97 -20.53 -10.80
N TRP A 20 -21.45 -20.70 -12.01
CA TRP A 20 -20.38 -19.84 -12.55
C TRP A 20 -20.77 -18.36 -12.65
N THR A 21 -22.07 -18.05 -12.74
CA THR A 21 -22.56 -16.67 -12.71
C THR A 21 -22.41 -16.06 -11.32
N ALA A 22 -22.69 -16.82 -10.25
CA ALA A 22 -22.48 -16.38 -8.87
C ALA A 22 -20.99 -16.12 -8.57
N VAL A 23 -20.09 -16.97 -9.08
CA VAL A 23 -18.63 -16.77 -8.97
C VAL A 23 -18.18 -15.50 -9.71
N ARG A 24 -18.64 -15.30 -10.94
CA ARG A 24 -18.31 -14.09 -11.72
C ARG A 24 -18.78 -12.81 -11.04
N ALA A 25 -19.90 -12.85 -10.32
CA ALA A 25 -20.43 -11.69 -9.60
C ALA A 25 -19.52 -11.21 -8.46
N VAL A 26 -18.79 -12.11 -7.79
CA VAL A 26 -17.89 -11.76 -6.67
C VAL A 26 -16.45 -11.48 -7.11
N LEU A 27 -16.11 -11.80 -8.36
CA LEU A 27 -14.74 -11.68 -8.89
C LEU A 27 -14.15 -10.26 -8.76
N PRO A 28 -14.87 -9.16 -9.05
CA PRO A 28 -14.32 -7.81 -8.85
C PRO A 28 -13.90 -7.57 -7.40
N GLY A 29 -14.71 -8.01 -6.45
CA GLY A 29 -14.41 -7.92 -5.02
C GLY A 29 -13.17 -8.69 -4.60
N LEU A 30 -13.02 -9.91 -5.13
CA LEU A 30 -11.84 -10.73 -4.88
C LEU A 30 -10.57 -10.08 -5.44
N LEU A 31 -10.62 -9.52 -6.66
CA LEU A 31 -9.47 -8.87 -7.29
C LEU A 31 -9.01 -7.62 -6.51
N VAL A 32 -9.97 -6.83 -6.03
CA VAL A 32 -9.69 -5.64 -5.22
C VAL A 32 -9.08 -6.06 -3.87
N TYR A 33 -9.61 -7.10 -3.24
CA TYR A 33 -9.00 -7.70 -2.05
C TYR A 33 -7.56 -8.15 -2.30
N MET A 34 -7.30 -8.88 -3.40
CA MET A 34 -5.95 -9.35 -3.74
C MET A 34 -4.99 -8.17 -3.94
N LEU A 35 -5.42 -7.12 -4.64
CA LEU A 35 -4.64 -5.90 -4.80
C LEU A 35 -4.31 -5.27 -3.43
N SER A 36 -5.29 -5.11 -2.54
CA SER A 36 -5.10 -4.55 -1.21
C SER A 36 -4.22 -5.43 -0.32
N PHE A 37 -4.34 -6.75 -0.42
CA PHE A 37 -3.48 -7.70 0.29
C PHE A 37 -2.02 -7.52 -0.15
N VAL A 38 -1.76 -7.54 -1.46
CA VAL A 38 -0.42 -7.33 -2.02
C VAL A 38 0.14 -5.98 -1.59
N PHE A 39 -0.68 -4.94 -1.62
CA PHE A 39 -0.31 -3.60 -1.15
C PHE A 39 0.15 -3.61 0.31
N VAL A 40 -0.66 -4.15 1.23
CA VAL A 40 -0.29 -4.21 2.66
C VAL A 40 0.93 -5.12 2.89
N ALA A 41 1.07 -6.22 2.13
CA ALA A 41 2.22 -7.12 2.21
C ALA A 41 3.53 -6.44 1.77
N ILE A 42 3.50 -5.62 0.72
CA ILE A 42 4.64 -4.80 0.28
C ILE A 42 5.08 -3.86 1.41
N TYR A 43 4.13 -3.14 2.02
CA TYR A 43 4.45 -2.26 3.15
C TYR A 43 5.02 -3.03 4.34
N TRP A 44 4.46 -4.19 4.64
CA TRP A 44 4.95 -5.03 5.72
C TRP A 44 6.38 -5.50 5.48
N ASN A 45 6.69 -5.99 4.28
CA ASN A 45 8.03 -6.46 3.93
C ASN A 45 9.04 -5.31 3.99
N ASN A 46 8.71 -4.17 3.37
CA ASN A 46 9.57 -2.99 3.37
C ASN A 46 9.80 -2.44 4.78
N HIS A 47 8.75 -2.39 5.61
CA HIS A 47 8.81 -1.96 7.00
C HIS A 47 9.67 -2.89 7.85
N HIS A 48 9.53 -4.21 7.67
CA HIS A 48 10.34 -5.19 8.39
C HIS A 48 11.83 -5.05 8.03
N HIS A 49 12.17 -4.93 6.74
CA HIS A 49 13.55 -4.68 6.32
C HIS A 49 14.08 -3.33 6.85
N LEU A 50 13.26 -2.29 6.83
CA LEU A 50 13.61 -0.96 7.31
C LEU A 50 13.95 -0.97 8.82
N LEU A 51 13.10 -1.60 9.64
CA LEU A 51 13.33 -1.69 11.07
C LEU A 51 14.48 -2.63 11.42
N ARG A 52 14.68 -3.71 10.67
CA ARG A 52 15.83 -4.62 10.87
C ARG A 52 17.18 -3.91 10.61
N ALA A 53 17.20 -2.92 9.73
CA ALA A 53 18.40 -2.14 9.43
C ALA A 53 18.66 -0.98 10.41
N ALA A 54 17.73 -0.70 11.34
CA ALA A 54 17.83 0.41 12.28
C ALA A 54 18.38 -0.05 13.65
N ASP A 55 19.47 0.55 14.10
CA ASP A 55 20.06 0.29 15.42
C ASP A 55 19.34 1.06 16.53
N ARG A 56 18.78 2.23 16.20
CA ARG A 56 18.09 3.13 17.13
C ARG A 56 16.71 3.52 16.61
N ILE A 57 15.71 3.46 17.47
CA ILE A 57 14.35 3.93 17.21
C ILE A 57 14.05 5.08 18.17
N SER A 58 13.86 6.29 17.63
CA SER A 58 13.51 7.48 18.42
C SER A 58 12.00 7.57 18.68
N GLY A 59 11.58 8.35 19.68
CA GLY A 59 10.16 8.62 19.92
C GLY A 59 9.45 9.23 18.71
N THR A 60 10.14 10.09 17.94
CA THR A 60 9.61 10.63 16.68
C THR A 60 9.38 9.54 15.63
N ALA A 61 10.27 8.54 15.54
CA ALA A 61 10.09 7.41 14.64
C ALA A 61 8.89 6.54 15.06
N MET A 62 8.64 6.38 16.36
CA MET A 62 7.43 5.69 16.86
C MET A 62 6.14 6.40 16.44
N TRP A 63 6.09 7.74 16.54
CA TRP A 63 4.94 8.52 16.08
C TRP A 63 4.76 8.48 14.55
N ALA A 64 5.86 8.57 13.78
CA ALA A 64 5.80 8.40 12.33
C ALA A 64 5.28 7.01 11.94
N ASN A 65 5.65 5.98 12.70
CA ASN A 65 5.12 4.63 12.54
C ASN A 65 3.61 4.56 12.86
N MET A 66 3.13 5.22 13.91
CA MET A 66 1.69 5.31 14.19
C MET A 66 0.93 6.01 13.06
N PHE A 67 1.49 7.09 12.51
CA PHE A 67 0.89 7.79 11.37
C PHE A 67 0.80 6.91 10.12
N LEU A 68 1.83 6.09 9.85
CA LEU A 68 1.77 5.07 8.78
C LEU A 68 0.68 4.03 9.06
N LEU A 69 0.63 3.48 10.27
CA LEU A 69 -0.35 2.45 10.63
C LEU A 69 -1.79 2.98 10.56
N PHE A 70 -2.02 4.25 10.89
CA PHE A 70 -3.31 4.91 10.73
C PHE A 70 -3.77 4.82 9.26
N TRP A 71 -2.96 5.27 8.30
CA TRP A 71 -3.34 5.20 6.89
C TRP A 71 -3.51 3.76 6.38
N LEU A 72 -2.63 2.84 6.77
CA LEU A 72 -2.77 1.43 6.40
C LEU A 72 -4.04 0.80 7.00
N SER A 73 -4.49 1.26 8.17
CA SER A 73 -5.73 0.77 8.80
C SER A 73 -7.00 1.19 8.07
N LEU A 74 -6.94 2.18 7.18
CA LEU A 74 -8.05 2.61 6.33
C LEU A 74 -8.18 1.77 5.05
N ILE A 75 -7.15 1.02 4.66
CA ILE A 75 -7.16 0.15 3.47
C ILE A 75 -8.37 -0.81 3.47
N PRO A 76 -8.74 -1.50 4.55
CA PRO A 76 -9.93 -2.37 4.56
C PRO A 76 -11.22 -1.61 4.21
N VAL A 77 -11.38 -0.39 4.70
CA VAL A 77 -12.58 0.44 4.46
C VAL A 77 -12.68 0.79 2.97
N VAL A 78 -11.61 1.31 2.37
CA VAL A 78 -11.60 1.66 0.94
C VAL A 78 -11.65 0.42 0.03
N THR A 79 -11.13 -0.71 0.47
CA THR A 79 -11.23 -2.01 -0.23
C THR A 79 -12.68 -2.47 -0.30
N VAL A 80 -13.39 -2.44 0.83
CA VAL A 80 -14.82 -2.75 0.93
C VAL A 80 -15.64 -1.78 0.07
N TRP A 81 -15.31 -0.49 0.12
CA TRP A 81 -16.04 0.51 -0.66
C TRP A 81 -15.86 0.30 -2.17
N ILE A 82 -14.63 0.01 -2.64
CA ILE A 82 -14.41 -0.37 -4.03
C ILE A 82 -15.14 -1.67 -4.35
N ARG A 83 -15.12 -2.71 -3.50
CA ARG A 83 -15.85 -3.96 -3.78
C ARG A 83 -17.32 -3.69 -4.11
N ASP A 84 -17.97 -2.83 -3.33
CA ASP A 84 -19.40 -2.56 -3.47
C ASP A 84 -19.68 -1.56 -4.62
N GLU A 85 -18.76 -0.64 -4.90
CA GLU A 85 -18.94 0.46 -5.86
C GLU A 85 -17.77 0.59 -6.87
N TYR A 86 -17.22 -0.51 -7.38
CA TYR A 86 -15.99 -0.54 -8.20
C TYR A 86 -16.10 0.22 -9.54
N ARG A 87 -17.31 0.61 -9.95
CA ARG A 87 -17.53 1.42 -11.16
C ARG A 87 -17.61 2.91 -10.87
N GLN A 88 -17.57 3.30 -9.60
CA GLN A 88 -17.67 4.69 -9.20
C GLN A 88 -16.28 5.33 -9.05
N PRO A 89 -16.13 6.61 -9.42
CA PRO A 89 -14.85 7.32 -9.35
C PRO A 89 -14.42 7.60 -7.91
N LEU A 90 -15.37 7.93 -7.02
CA LEU A 90 -15.06 8.35 -5.66
C LEU A 90 -14.38 7.25 -4.81
N PRO A 91 -14.83 5.98 -4.80
CA PRO A 91 -14.11 4.90 -4.12
C PRO A 91 -12.70 4.68 -4.66
N ALA A 92 -12.53 4.76 -5.99
CA ALA A 92 -11.23 4.61 -6.63
C ALA A 92 -10.27 5.74 -6.24
N ALA A 93 -10.75 6.99 -6.21
CA ALA A 93 -9.98 8.14 -5.76
C ALA A 93 -9.64 8.05 -4.27
N ALA A 94 -10.60 7.66 -3.41
CA ALA A 94 -10.38 7.48 -1.98
C ALA A 94 -9.27 6.45 -1.69
N TYR A 95 -9.25 5.34 -2.42
CA TYR A 95 -8.17 4.36 -2.32
C TYR A 95 -6.81 4.96 -2.68
N GLY A 96 -6.74 5.75 -3.76
CA GLY A 96 -5.53 6.46 -4.16
C GLY A 96 -5.05 7.47 -3.13
N ILE A 97 -5.96 8.20 -2.49
CA ILE A 97 -5.64 9.15 -1.40
C ILE A 97 -5.04 8.40 -0.20
N VAL A 98 -5.66 7.29 0.22
CA VAL A 98 -5.14 6.47 1.33
C VAL A 98 -3.76 5.89 0.97
N ALA A 99 -3.58 5.39 -0.27
CA ALA A 99 -2.30 4.86 -0.73
C ALA A 99 -1.21 5.94 -0.79
N LEU A 100 -1.54 7.12 -1.33
CA LEU A 100 -0.65 8.29 -1.37
C LEU A 100 -0.23 8.70 0.04
N ALA A 101 -1.18 8.81 0.96
CA ALA A 101 -0.92 9.21 2.33
C ALA A 101 -0.08 8.16 3.09
N ALA A 102 -0.32 6.86 2.85
CA ALA A 102 0.53 5.79 3.37
C ALA A 102 1.98 5.88 2.83
N ALA A 103 2.15 6.20 1.54
CA ALA A 103 3.48 6.38 0.94
C ALA A 103 4.23 7.60 1.52
N LEU A 104 3.52 8.71 1.73
CA LEU A 104 4.07 9.89 2.40
C LEU A 104 4.43 9.59 3.86
N ALA A 105 3.57 8.88 4.60
CA ALA A 105 3.83 8.46 5.97
C ALA A 105 5.03 7.53 6.08
N TYR A 106 5.19 6.59 5.15
CA TYR A 106 6.37 5.73 5.07
C TYR A 106 7.65 6.53 4.78
N SER A 107 7.58 7.51 3.88
CA SER A 107 8.70 8.42 3.60
C SER A 107 9.11 9.21 4.85
N LEU A 108 8.14 9.64 5.66
CA LEU A 108 8.40 10.31 6.94
C LEU A 108 9.06 9.35 7.94
N LEU A 109 8.59 8.10 8.05
CA LEU A 109 9.20 7.08 8.90
C LEU A 109 10.66 6.83 8.51
N VAL A 110 10.94 6.66 7.22
CA VAL A 110 12.31 6.50 6.70
C VAL A 110 13.20 7.69 7.12
N ARG A 111 12.73 8.93 6.91
CA ARG A 111 13.50 10.15 7.27
C ARG A 111 13.78 10.23 8.77
N THR A 112 12.81 9.88 9.62
CA THR A 112 13.00 9.90 11.08
C THR A 112 13.98 8.84 11.56
N LEU A 113 13.98 7.65 10.94
CA LEU A 113 14.96 6.59 11.22
C LEU A 113 16.36 6.96 10.74
N ILE A 114 16.50 7.51 9.53
CA ILE A 114 17.80 8.01 9.04
C ILE A 114 18.35 9.09 9.97
N ARG A 115 17.50 10.03 10.43
CA ARG A 115 17.91 11.07 11.38
C ARG A 115 18.37 10.50 12.73
N ALA A 116 17.73 9.43 13.21
CA ALA A 116 18.08 8.78 14.48
C ALA A 116 19.36 7.93 14.40
N ASN A 117 19.67 7.37 13.22
CA ASN A 117 20.81 6.46 13.02
C ASN A 117 22.01 7.12 12.32
N GLY A 118 21.83 8.31 11.73
CA GLY A 118 22.85 9.02 10.97
C GLY A 118 22.83 8.72 9.46
N LEU A 119 23.40 9.64 8.67
CA LEU A 119 23.41 9.57 7.19
C LEU A 119 24.28 8.44 6.64
N THR A 120 25.20 7.91 7.43
CA THR A 120 26.08 6.77 7.08
C THR A 120 25.58 5.44 7.65
N SER A 121 24.34 5.39 8.16
CA SER A 121 23.75 4.19 8.73
C SER A 121 23.39 3.12 7.70
N ALA A 122 23.16 1.89 8.16
CA ALA A 122 22.64 0.81 7.32
C ALA A 122 21.26 1.16 6.72
N VAL A 123 20.40 1.87 7.48
CA VAL A 123 19.12 2.39 7.01
C VAL A 123 19.29 3.29 5.78
N ALA A 124 20.19 4.28 5.86
CA ALA A 124 20.42 5.23 4.77
C ALA A 124 20.95 4.53 3.50
N ARG A 125 21.88 3.57 3.67
CA ARG A 125 22.41 2.76 2.55
C ARG A 125 21.36 1.84 1.93
N ALA A 126 20.53 1.20 2.75
CA ALA A 126 19.47 0.30 2.28
C ALA A 126 18.41 1.04 1.45
N ILE A 127 18.13 2.31 1.78
CA ILE A 127 17.21 3.13 1.01
C ILE A 127 17.85 3.61 -0.29
N GLY A 128 19.09 4.14 -0.30
CA GLY A 128 19.73 4.59 -1.54
C GLY A 128 18.91 5.64 -2.31
N SER A 129 18.77 5.49 -3.64
CA SER A 129 17.99 6.41 -4.48
C SER A 129 16.49 6.06 -4.50
N ASP A 130 15.63 6.89 -3.92
CA ASP A 130 14.19 6.58 -3.80
C ASP A 130 13.35 6.86 -5.07
N ALA A 131 13.88 6.52 -6.24
CA ALA A 131 13.21 6.75 -7.53
C ALA A 131 11.83 6.05 -7.61
N LYS A 132 11.72 4.81 -7.12
CA LYS A 132 10.45 4.07 -7.04
C LYS A 132 9.45 4.76 -6.12
N GLY A 133 9.89 5.31 -4.99
CA GLY A 133 9.05 6.08 -4.08
C GLY A 133 8.45 7.32 -4.77
N TYR A 134 9.29 8.15 -5.39
CA TYR A 134 8.81 9.33 -6.12
C TYR A 134 7.90 9.00 -7.29
N ALA A 135 8.23 7.97 -8.08
CA ALA A 135 7.37 7.49 -9.16
C ALA A 135 6.00 7.04 -8.63
N SER A 136 5.98 6.33 -7.49
CA SER A 136 4.73 5.89 -6.86
C SER A 136 3.86 7.05 -6.40
N LEU A 137 4.45 8.08 -5.80
CA LEU A 137 3.72 9.29 -5.39
C LEU A 137 3.06 9.96 -6.61
N GLY A 138 3.82 10.16 -7.69
CA GLY A 138 3.29 10.73 -8.93
C GLY A 138 2.17 9.90 -9.54
N LEU A 139 2.34 8.57 -9.56
CA LEU A 139 1.32 7.63 -10.05
C LEU A 139 0.06 7.64 -9.19
N TYR A 140 0.17 7.73 -7.85
CA TYR A 140 -1.03 7.84 -7.00
C TYR A 140 -1.76 9.16 -7.21
N VAL A 141 -1.06 10.29 -7.32
CA VAL A 141 -1.68 11.59 -7.64
C VAL A 141 -2.40 11.51 -8.99
N ALA A 142 -1.74 10.95 -10.02
CA ALA A 142 -2.35 10.76 -11.33
C ALA A 142 -3.58 9.85 -11.26
N ALA A 143 -3.52 8.74 -10.53
CA ALA A 143 -4.63 7.82 -10.36
C ALA A 143 -5.84 8.47 -9.65
N VAL A 144 -5.60 9.32 -8.64
CA VAL A 144 -6.68 10.07 -7.97
C VAL A 144 -7.39 11.00 -8.95
N GLY A 145 -6.65 11.75 -9.77
CA GLY A 145 -7.25 12.63 -10.79
C GLY A 145 -7.95 11.85 -11.90
N LEU A 146 -7.30 10.81 -12.41
CA LEU A 146 -7.80 9.98 -13.51
C LEU A 146 -8.96 9.06 -13.10
N ALA A 147 -9.17 8.81 -11.81
CA ALA A 147 -10.33 8.07 -11.31
C ALA A 147 -11.65 8.70 -11.76
N PHE A 148 -11.71 10.04 -11.85
CA PHE A 148 -12.89 10.77 -12.31
C PHE A 148 -13.10 10.73 -13.84
N VAL A 149 -12.06 10.36 -14.60
CA VAL A 149 -12.18 10.06 -16.03
C VAL A 149 -12.64 8.61 -16.22
N SER A 150 -11.98 7.67 -15.53
CA SER A 150 -12.38 6.27 -15.49
C SER A 150 -11.74 5.57 -14.27
N PRO A 151 -12.53 4.92 -13.39
CA PRO A 151 -12.00 4.14 -12.27
C PRO A 151 -11.03 3.05 -12.73
N TRP A 152 -11.24 2.49 -13.92
CA TRP A 152 -10.40 1.45 -14.50
C TRP A 152 -8.96 1.92 -14.76
N ILE A 153 -8.78 3.19 -15.15
CA ILE A 153 -7.44 3.79 -15.32
C ILE A 153 -6.73 3.85 -13.96
N ALA A 154 -7.44 4.29 -12.92
CA ALA A 154 -6.88 4.35 -11.57
C ALA A 154 -6.48 2.95 -11.06
N TYR A 155 -7.33 1.93 -11.27
CA TYR A 155 -7.01 0.56 -10.88
C TYR A 155 -5.81 0.00 -11.65
N ALA A 156 -5.71 0.26 -12.96
CA ALA A 156 -4.55 -0.15 -13.77
C ALA A 156 -3.26 0.48 -13.23
N ILE A 157 -3.31 1.76 -12.83
CA ILE A 157 -2.17 2.42 -12.18
C ILE A 157 -1.85 1.78 -10.83
N TYR A 158 -2.83 1.50 -9.97
CA TYR A 158 -2.59 0.85 -8.68
C TYR A 158 -1.96 -0.54 -8.82
N VAL A 159 -2.42 -1.35 -9.78
CA VAL A 159 -1.81 -2.63 -10.12
C VAL A 159 -0.39 -2.43 -10.63
N GLY A 160 -0.16 -1.45 -11.52
CA GLY A 160 1.18 -1.12 -12.03
C GLY A 160 2.16 -0.74 -10.91
N VAL A 161 1.72 0.07 -9.94
CA VAL A 161 2.54 0.41 -8.76
C VAL A 161 2.80 -0.84 -7.92
N ALA A 162 1.79 -1.67 -7.65
CA ALA A 162 1.96 -2.91 -6.90
C ALA A 162 2.99 -3.84 -7.57
N VAL A 163 2.93 -4.02 -8.89
CA VAL A 163 3.87 -4.83 -9.67
C VAL A 163 5.30 -4.26 -9.59
N MET A 164 5.44 -2.94 -9.74
CA MET A 164 6.74 -2.25 -9.64
C MET A 164 7.43 -2.50 -8.29
N TRP A 165 6.65 -2.60 -7.21
CA TRP A 165 7.14 -2.89 -5.86
C TRP A 165 7.26 -4.38 -5.55
N PHE A 166 6.45 -5.24 -6.18
CA PHE A 166 6.54 -6.69 -6.02
C PHE A 166 7.86 -7.23 -6.58
N ILE A 167 8.37 -6.63 -7.66
CA ILE A 167 9.71 -6.93 -8.18
C ILE A 167 10.74 -6.41 -7.16
N PRO A 168 11.44 -7.31 -6.44
CA PRO A 168 12.30 -6.92 -5.33
C PRO A 168 13.33 -5.90 -5.79
N ASP A 169 13.40 -4.79 -5.07
CA ASP A 169 14.47 -3.84 -5.33
C ASP A 169 15.81 -4.51 -5.05
N ARG A 170 16.77 -4.37 -5.98
CA ARG A 170 18.14 -4.89 -5.83
C ARG A 170 18.88 -4.34 -4.59
N ARG A 171 18.24 -3.43 -3.85
CA ARG A 171 18.68 -2.86 -2.57
C ARG A 171 18.82 -3.90 -1.46
N PHE A 172 18.09 -5.02 -1.52
CA PHE A 172 18.04 -6.04 -0.45
C PHE A 172 18.64 -7.41 -0.82
N THR A 173 19.18 -7.59 -2.03
CA THR A 173 19.74 -8.88 -2.51
C THR A 173 21.24 -9.06 -2.22
N ARG A 174 21.82 -8.21 -1.37
CA ARG A 174 23.15 -8.41 -0.79
C ARG A 174 23.03 -8.40 0.73
N SER A 175 22.49 -9.48 1.28
CA SER A 175 22.67 -9.86 2.69
C SER A 175 23.47 -11.14 2.75
#